data_AF-A0A6I3LKW3-F1
#
_entry.id   AF-A0A6I3LKW3-F1
#
_cell.length_a   1.000
_cell.length_b   1.000
_cell.length_c   1.000
_cell.angle_alpha   90.00
_cell.angle_beta   90.00
_cell.angle_gamma   90.00
#
_symmetry.space_group_name_H-M   'P 1'
#
loop_
_entity.id
_entity.type
_entity.pdbx_description
1 polymer ?
#
loop_
_entity_poly.entity_id
_entity_poly.type
_entity_poly.pdbx_seq_one_letter_code
_entity_poly.pdbx_strand_id
1 'polypeptide(L)'
;MKNLLTIILILFSIVSYSQKENIESSTRQFMDKAQFTRINKDWNTTAEFKSGIGELVNFYPIEVIDLKAGTKVNALQIDMYIKNPDIYKTAWIGIDEIEEFINFVEDNVIPNLDLKLKDKSSEFIFKAKEMTMYYFVNERTRRISIKLNSYDNDKVLNYTFWTETQVDKIPKLLTVLKKIK
;
A
#
# COMPACT_ATOMS: atom_id res chain seq x y z
N MET A 1 -42.79 20.60 22.41
CA MET A 1 -42.24 19.25 22.65
C MET A 1 -41.94 18.48 21.36
N LYS A 2 -42.85 18.45 20.36
CA LYS A 2 -42.60 17.78 19.05
C LYS A 2 -41.29 18.24 18.38
N ASN A 3 -41.05 19.55 18.30
CA ASN A 3 -39.85 20.09 17.62
C ASN A 3 -38.53 19.80 18.35
N LEU A 4 -38.57 19.57 19.68
CA LEU A 4 -37.39 19.22 20.46
C LEU A 4 -36.97 17.76 20.21
N LEU A 5 -37.95 16.87 20.03
CA LEU A 5 -37.74 15.47 19.72
C LEU A 5 -37.15 15.29 18.31
N THR A 6 -37.57 16.12 17.35
CA THR A 6 -37.04 16.10 15.98
C THR A 6 -35.58 16.53 15.91
N ILE A 7 -35.17 17.53 16.70
CA ILE A 7 -33.78 17.99 16.77
C ILE A 7 -32.87 16.91 17.37
N ILE A 8 -33.34 16.18 18.38
CA ILE A 8 -32.58 15.07 19.00
C ILE A 8 -32.37 13.90 18.02
N LEU A 9 -33.36 13.59 17.18
CA LEU A 9 -33.24 12.55 16.15
C LEU A 9 -32.23 12.91 15.05
N ILE A 10 -32.14 14.19 14.66
CA ILE A 10 -31.16 14.67 13.67
C ILE A 10 -29.74 14.65 14.26
N LEU A 11 -29.59 14.94 15.55
CA LEU A 11 -28.30 14.86 16.25
C LEU A 11 -27.78 13.42 16.39
N PHE A 12 -28.66 12.42 16.49
CA PHE A 12 -28.25 11.01 16.53
C PHE A 12 -27.68 10.50 15.21
N SER A 13 -28.15 11.00 14.05
CA SER A 13 -27.61 10.60 12.75
C SER A 13 -26.17 11.06 12.49
N ILE A 14 -25.67 12.05 13.24
CA ILE A 14 -24.31 12.59 13.06
C ILE A 14 -23.26 11.79 13.84
N VAL A 15 -23.67 11.02 14.86
CA VAL A 15 -22.74 10.29 15.74
C VAL A 15 -22.33 8.93 15.17
N SER A 16 -22.99 8.45 14.10
CA SER A 16 -22.73 7.12 13.53
C SER A 16 -21.63 7.07 12.46
N TYR A 17 -21.05 8.20 12.05
CA TYR A 17 -20.06 8.26 10.96
C TYR A 17 -18.62 8.58 11.40
N SER A 18 -18.33 8.53 12.70
CA SER A 18 -16.94 8.47 13.21
C SER A 18 -16.62 7.06 13.73
N GLN A 19 -17.04 6.03 12.99
CA GLN A 19 -16.38 4.74 13.14
C GLN A 19 -14.96 4.95 12.62
N LYS A 20 -13.98 4.88 13.52
CA LYS A 20 -12.56 4.80 13.18
C LYS A 20 -12.46 3.82 12.03
N GLU A 21 -12.20 4.35 10.83
CA GLU A 21 -12.09 3.56 9.61
C GLU A 21 -11.19 2.36 9.94
N ASN A 22 -11.60 1.14 9.57
CA ASN A 22 -10.78 -0.02 9.89
C ASN A 22 -9.37 0.25 9.37
N ILE A 23 -8.42 0.37 10.31
CA ILE A 23 -7.09 0.87 9.99
C ILE A 23 -6.36 -0.13 9.08
N GLU A 24 -6.72 -1.41 9.19
CA GLU A 24 -6.17 -2.56 8.48
C GLU A 24 -6.82 -2.78 7.11
N SER A 25 -6.05 -3.30 6.14
CA SER A 25 -6.57 -3.68 4.82
C SER A 25 -7.72 -4.68 4.88
N SER A 26 -8.54 -4.69 3.83
CA SER A 26 -9.59 -5.73 3.66
C SER A 26 -8.98 -7.14 3.62
N THR A 27 -7.78 -7.30 3.05
CA THR A 27 -7.07 -8.58 3.00
C THR A 27 -6.61 -9.05 4.36
N ARG A 28 -6.03 -8.17 5.20
CA ARG A 28 -5.67 -8.53 6.58
C ARG A 28 -6.89 -8.97 7.37
N GLN A 29 -7.98 -8.21 7.31
CA GLN A 29 -9.24 -8.56 7.98
C GLN A 29 -9.82 -9.90 7.47
N PHE A 30 -9.67 -10.19 6.18
CA PHE A 30 -10.07 -11.48 5.61
C PHE A 30 -9.24 -12.63 6.21
N MET A 31 -7.92 -12.44 6.30
CA MET A 31 -7.01 -13.42 6.87
C MET A 31 -7.23 -13.65 8.37
N ASP A 32 -7.48 -12.59 9.13
CA ASP A 32 -7.65 -12.67 10.59
C ASP A 32 -8.94 -13.39 11.00
N LYS A 33 -9.96 -13.36 10.14
CA LYS A 33 -11.22 -14.11 10.34
C LYS A 33 -11.11 -15.57 9.92
N ALA A 34 -10.19 -15.90 9.02
CA ALA A 34 -10.02 -17.24 8.51
C ALA A 34 -9.24 -18.12 9.50
N GLN A 35 -9.73 -19.33 9.76
CA GLN A 35 -9.02 -20.28 10.62
C GLN A 35 -7.80 -20.88 9.90
N PHE A 36 -7.91 -21.07 8.58
CA PHE A 36 -6.88 -21.66 7.73
C PHE A 36 -6.78 -20.86 6.44
N THR A 37 -5.61 -20.31 6.16
CA THR A 37 -5.41 -19.44 4.99
C THR A 37 -4.34 -20.04 4.07
N ARG A 38 -4.63 -20.08 2.77
CA ARG A 38 -3.63 -20.32 1.72
C ARG A 38 -3.42 -19.05 0.90
N ILE A 39 -2.17 -18.72 0.64
CA ILE A 39 -1.80 -17.59 -0.24
C ILE A 39 -1.14 -18.15 -1.49
N ASN A 40 -1.77 -17.96 -2.64
CA ASN A 40 -1.18 -18.25 -3.94
C ASN A 40 -0.48 -16.97 -4.44
N LYS A 41 0.80 -17.08 -4.80
CA LYS A 41 1.63 -15.95 -5.26
C LYS A 41 2.03 -16.13 -6.73
N ASP A 42 1.84 -15.10 -7.55
CA ASP A 42 2.36 -15.08 -8.92
C ASP A 42 3.82 -14.61 -8.94
N TRP A 43 4.73 -15.54 -9.25
CA TRP A 43 6.18 -15.26 -9.35
C TRP A 43 6.60 -14.75 -10.74
N ASN A 44 5.73 -14.83 -11.74
CA ASN A 44 6.03 -14.39 -13.11
C ASN A 44 5.78 -12.89 -13.30
N THR A 45 4.80 -12.34 -12.59
CA THR A 45 4.44 -10.91 -12.67
C THR A 45 4.86 -10.19 -11.39
N THR A 46 6.11 -9.72 -11.34
CA THR A 46 6.68 -9.11 -10.12
C THR A 46 7.37 -7.78 -10.38
N ALA A 47 7.33 -6.89 -9.39
CA ALA A 47 8.12 -5.65 -9.38
C ALA A 47 9.10 -5.72 -8.20
N GLU A 48 10.39 -5.54 -8.47
CA GLU A 48 11.45 -5.54 -7.46
C GLU A 48 12.19 -4.20 -7.53
N PHE A 49 12.34 -3.57 -6.37
CA PHE A 49 13.24 -2.44 -6.18
C PHE A 49 14.33 -2.83 -5.19
N LYS A 50 15.58 -2.51 -5.54
CA LYS A 50 16.77 -2.75 -4.72
C LYS A 50 17.40 -1.42 -4.34
N SER A 51 17.87 -1.31 -3.11
CA SER A 51 18.72 -0.21 -2.68
C SER A 51 20.19 -0.53 -2.96
N GLY A 52 21.04 0.49 -2.95
CA GLY A 52 22.49 0.31 -3.12
C GLY A 52 23.20 -0.40 -1.95
N ILE A 53 22.49 -0.63 -0.83
CA ILE A 53 23.07 -1.20 0.40
C ILE A 53 22.58 -2.63 0.71
N GLY A 54 21.81 -3.22 -0.20
CA GLY A 54 21.32 -4.60 -0.10
C GLY A 54 19.90 -4.75 0.45
N GLU A 55 19.14 -3.65 0.57
CA GLU A 55 17.72 -3.70 0.92
C GLU A 55 16.88 -3.92 -0.34
N LEU A 56 15.68 -4.44 -0.16
CA LEU A 56 14.76 -4.63 -1.27
C LEU A 56 13.29 -4.51 -0.85
N VAL A 57 12.45 -4.23 -1.84
CA VAL A 57 11.00 -4.37 -1.73
C VAL A 57 10.48 -5.04 -3.00
N ASN A 58 9.63 -6.05 -2.79
CA ASN A 58 9.01 -6.84 -3.84
C ASN A 58 7.50 -6.71 -3.80
N PHE A 59 6.90 -6.66 -4.98
CA PHE A 59 5.46 -6.56 -5.19
C PHE A 59 4.97 -7.79 -5.96
N TYR A 60 3.95 -8.47 -5.41
CA TYR A 60 3.39 -9.68 -5.98
C TYR A 60 1.86 -9.64 -6.04
N PRO A 61 1.23 -9.97 -7.17
CA PRO A 61 -0.17 -10.36 -7.21
C PRO A 61 -0.37 -11.63 -6.38
N ILE A 62 -1.37 -11.63 -5.52
CA ILE A 62 -1.72 -12.82 -4.73
C ILE A 62 -3.23 -13.10 -4.75
N GLU A 63 -3.57 -14.36 -4.52
CA GLU A 63 -4.93 -14.83 -4.21
C GLU A 63 -4.90 -15.47 -2.82
N VAL A 64 -5.66 -14.91 -1.88
CA VAL A 64 -5.80 -15.39 -0.50
C VAL A 64 -7.09 -16.20 -0.40
N ILE A 65 -7.00 -17.40 0.16
CA ILE A 65 -8.10 -18.36 0.21
C ILE A 65 -8.32 -18.79 1.67
N ASP A 66 -9.55 -18.62 2.15
CA ASP A 66 -10.01 -19.29 3.38
C ASP A 66 -10.30 -20.75 3.03
N LEU A 67 -9.50 -21.67 3.57
CA LEU A 67 -9.62 -23.11 3.26
C LEU A 67 -10.84 -23.76 3.90
N LYS A 68 -11.42 -23.16 4.93
CA LYS A 68 -12.62 -23.67 5.61
C LYS A 68 -13.88 -23.19 4.90
N ALA A 69 -13.95 -21.90 4.55
CA ALA A 69 -15.10 -21.32 3.87
C ALA A 69 -15.06 -21.51 2.34
N GLY A 70 -13.89 -21.76 1.76
CA GLY A 70 -13.68 -21.86 0.31
C GLY A 70 -13.73 -20.50 -0.42
N THR A 71 -13.89 -19.39 0.30
CA THR A 71 -13.90 -18.04 -0.25
C THR A 71 -12.49 -17.56 -0.56
N LYS A 72 -12.38 -16.66 -1.55
CA LYS A 72 -11.09 -16.14 -2.00
C LYS A 72 -11.14 -14.64 -2.29
N VAL A 73 -10.01 -13.97 -2.10
CA VAL A 73 -9.82 -12.55 -2.41
C VAL A 73 -8.48 -12.34 -3.12
N ASN A 74 -8.47 -11.47 -4.13
CA ASN A 74 -7.22 -11.01 -4.75
C ASN A 74 -6.63 -9.86 -3.91
N ALA A 75 -5.31 -9.72 -3.92
CA ALA A 75 -4.62 -8.65 -3.20
C ALA A 75 -3.22 -8.41 -3.79
N LEU A 76 -2.55 -7.36 -3.30
CA LEU A 76 -1.13 -7.13 -3.55
C LEU A 76 -0.34 -7.47 -2.29
N GLN A 77 0.60 -8.41 -2.40
CA GLN A 77 1.59 -8.64 -1.35
C GLN A 77 2.82 -7.77 -1.58
N ILE A 78 3.29 -7.15 -0.49
CA ILE A 78 4.56 -6.42 -0.45
C ILE A 78 5.48 -7.12 0.54
N ASP A 79 6.64 -7.59 0.07
CA ASP A 79 7.69 -8.13 0.92
C ASP A 79 8.86 -7.14 0.94
N MET A 80 9.21 -6.66 2.13
CA MET A 80 10.29 -5.71 2.35
C MET A 80 11.40 -6.34 3.18
N TYR A 81 12.62 -6.15 2.72
CA TYR A 81 13.83 -6.47 3.45
C TYR A 81 14.59 -5.19 3.77
N ILE A 82 14.83 -4.96 5.06
CA ILE A 82 15.67 -3.88 5.59
C ILE A 82 16.91 -4.53 6.19
N LYS A 83 18.09 -3.98 5.90
CA LYS A 83 19.36 -4.59 6.34
C LYS A 83 19.73 -4.18 7.76
N ASN A 84 19.38 -2.95 8.14
CA ASN A 84 19.74 -2.37 9.43
C ASN A 84 18.52 -1.68 10.06
N PRO A 85 17.76 -2.36 10.94
CA PRO A 85 17.97 -3.73 11.42
C PRO A 85 17.64 -4.79 10.36
N ASP A 86 18.28 -5.96 10.44
CA ASP A 86 18.08 -7.13 9.56
C ASP A 86 16.68 -7.70 9.73
N ILE A 87 15.71 -7.14 9.00
CA ILE A 87 14.29 -7.41 9.17
C ILE A 87 13.61 -7.68 7.83
N TYR A 88 12.77 -8.71 7.82
CA TYR A 88 11.79 -8.96 6.79
C TYR A 88 10.39 -8.60 7.30
N LYS A 89 9.62 -7.86 6.48
CA LYS A 89 8.24 -7.50 6.77
C LYS A 89 7.37 -7.72 5.54
N THR A 90 6.17 -8.23 5.77
CA THR A 90 5.15 -8.42 4.73
C THR A 90 3.92 -7.57 5.03
N ALA A 91 3.32 -7.02 3.99
CA ALA A 91 2.07 -6.25 4.01
C ALA A 91 1.16 -6.67 2.86
N TRP A 92 -0.16 -6.45 2.99
CA TRP A 92 -1.16 -6.89 2.01
C TRP A 92 -2.13 -5.76 1.65
N ILE A 93 -1.95 -5.10 0.50
CA ILE A 93 -2.92 -4.09 0.06
C ILE A 93 -4.18 -4.79 -0.44
N GLY A 94 -5.34 -4.34 0.06
CA GLY A 94 -6.64 -4.85 -0.31
C GLY A 94 -7.03 -4.50 -1.75
N ILE A 95 -7.85 -5.35 -2.37
CA ILE A 95 -8.37 -5.10 -3.72
C ILE A 95 -9.13 -3.78 -3.83
N ASP A 96 -9.74 -3.32 -2.73
CA ASP A 96 -10.46 -2.06 -2.60
C ASP A 96 -9.57 -0.82 -2.82
N GLU A 97 -8.25 -0.96 -2.73
CA GLU A 97 -7.29 0.15 -2.87
C GLU A 97 -6.46 0.06 -4.17
N ILE A 98 -6.55 -1.05 -4.91
CA ILE A 98 -5.70 -1.30 -6.09
C ILE A 98 -6.04 -0.36 -7.25
N GLU A 99 -7.32 -0.05 -7.47
CA GLU A 99 -7.72 0.84 -8.57
C GLU A 99 -7.19 2.26 -8.37
N GLU A 100 -7.29 2.79 -7.16
CA GLU A 100 -6.72 4.10 -6.82
C GLU A 100 -5.20 4.08 -6.92
N PHE A 101 -4.55 2.96 -6.54
CA PHE A 101 -3.10 2.84 -6.69
C PHE A 101 -2.67 2.82 -8.16
N ILE A 102 -3.42 2.11 -9.03
CA ILE A 102 -3.21 2.12 -10.49
C ILE A 102 -3.29 3.55 -11.01
N ASN A 103 -4.39 4.25 -10.72
CA ASN A 103 -4.61 5.62 -11.19
C ASN A 103 -3.53 6.58 -10.68
N PHE A 104 -3.10 6.44 -9.42
CA PHE A 104 -2.00 7.22 -8.89
C PHE A 104 -0.71 7.01 -9.69
N VAL A 105 -0.30 5.75 -9.90
CA VAL A 105 0.94 5.44 -10.62
C VAL A 105 0.84 5.86 -12.09
N GLU A 106 -0.27 5.55 -12.75
CA GLU A 106 -0.50 5.80 -14.18
C GLU A 106 -0.65 7.28 -14.51
N ASP A 107 -1.46 8.02 -13.75
CA ASP A 107 -1.82 9.39 -14.09
C ASP A 107 -0.87 10.42 -13.46
N ASN A 108 -0.22 10.08 -12.34
CA ASN A 108 0.56 11.05 -11.56
C ASN A 108 2.06 10.73 -11.52
N VAL A 109 2.45 9.46 -11.40
CA VAL A 109 3.88 9.12 -11.25
C VAL A 109 4.57 8.92 -12.59
N ILE A 110 4.05 8.04 -13.45
CA ILE A 110 4.68 7.71 -14.75
C ILE A 110 4.89 8.95 -15.64
N PRO A 111 3.91 9.87 -15.79
CA PRO A 111 4.10 11.06 -16.62
C PRO A 111 5.18 12.00 -16.10
N ASN A 112 5.52 11.90 -14.82
CA ASN A 112 6.48 12.75 -14.13
C ASN A 112 7.84 12.08 -13.89
N LEU A 113 8.10 10.89 -14.46
CA LEU A 113 9.40 10.22 -14.31
C LEU A 113 10.59 11.04 -14.82
N ASP A 114 10.34 11.88 -15.84
CA ASP A 114 11.32 12.76 -16.45
C ASP A 114 11.20 14.23 -16.04
N LEU A 115 10.35 14.53 -15.06
CA LEU A 115 10.18 15.88 -14.53
C LEU A 115 11.54 16.43 -14.06
N LYS A 116 11.81 17.69 -14.41
CA LYS A 116 12.99 18.46 -14.00
C LYS A 116 12.53 19.76 -13.36
N LEU A 117 12.98 20.01 -12.14
CA LEU A 117 12.61 21.18 -11.36
C LEU A 117 13.87 21.94 -11.01
N LYS A 118 13.89 23.25 -11.26
CA LYS A 118 15.00 24.12 -10.86
C LYS A 118 14.65 24.80 -9.54
N ASP A 119 15.55 24.76 -8.56
CA ASP A 119 15.39 25.37 -7.23
C ASP A 119 14.10 24.94 -6.49
N LYS A 120 13.51 23.79 -6.87
CA LYS A 120 12.23 23.27 -6.37
C LYS A 120 12.24 21.74 -6.31
N SER A 121 11.31 21.18 -5.54
CA SER A 121 11.01 19.75 -5.51
C SER A 121 9.51 19.50 -5.61
N SER A 122 9.14 18.26 -5.91
CA SER A 122 7.77 17.75 -5.85
C SER A 122 7.78 16.37 -5.23
N GLU A 123 6.76 16.06 -4.46
CA GLU A 123 6.58 14.75 -3.85
C GLU A 123 5.15 14.27 -4.11
N PHE A 124 5.05 13.13 -4.78
CA PHE A 124 3.80 12.44 -5.05
C PHE A 124 3.62 11.37 -3.97
N ILE A 125 2.50 11.41 -3.25
CA ILE A 125 2.28 10.55 -2.09
C ILE A 125 0.98 9.78 -2.26
N PHE A 126 1.05 8.45 -2.24
CA PHE A 126 -0.10 7.56 -2.18
C PHE A 126 -0.12 6.85 -0.83
N LYS A 127 -1.25 6.92 -0.13
CA LYS A 127 -1.46 6.31 1.18
C LYS A 127 -2.51 5.22 1.05
N ALA A 128 -2.10 3.98 1.26
CA ALA A 128 -2.97 2.85 1.50
C ALA A 128 -2.97 2.51 3.00
N LYS A 129 -3.85 1.61 3.40
CA LYS A 129 -3.94 1.08 4.76
C LYS A 129 -2.60 0.45 5.17
N GLU A 130 -2.05 -0.49 4.41
CA GLU A 130 -0.81 -1.18 4.83
C GLU A 130 0.50 -0.48 4.42
N MET A 131 0.46 0.56 3.58
CA MET A 131 1.69 1.19 3.09
C MET A 131 1.49 2.62 2.60
N THR A 132 2.59 3.37 2.53
CA THR A 132 2.66 4.66 1.83
C THR A 132 3.77 4.64 0.79
N MET A 133 3.44 4.99 -0.44
CA MET A 133 4.39 5.20 -1.52
C MET A 133 4.70 6.70 -1.66
N TYR A 134 5.98 7.02 -1.81
CA TYR A 134 6.47 8.35 -2.12
C TYR A 134 7.24 8.29 -3.43
N TYR A 135 6.97 9.23 -4.33
CA TYR A 135 7.84 9.53 -5.46
C TYR A 135 8.31 10.98 -5.35
N PHE A 136 9.59 11.16 -5.06
CA PHE A 136 10.21 12.47 -4.87
C PHE A 136 11.02 12.85 -6.11
N VAL A 137 10.91 14.11 -6.53
CA VAL A 137 11.65 14.70 -7.64
C VAL A 137 12.24 16.03 -7.20
N ASN A 138 13.52 16.24 -7.43
CA ASN A 138 14.15 17.57 -7.43
C ASN A 138 15.06 17.73 -8.67
N GLU A 139 15.87 18.78 -8.69
CA GLU A 139 16.77 19.08 -9.81
C GLU A 139 17.75 17.95 -10.16
N ARG A 140 18.25 17.21 -9.17
CA ARG A 140 19.36 16.26 -9.32
C ARG A 140 18.98 14.83 -8.99
N THR A 141 17.92 14.62 -8.23
CA THR A 141 17.55 13.33 -7.67
C THR A 141 16.09 13.03 -7.88
N ARG A 142 15.83 11.75 -8.10
CA ARG A 142 14.51 11.14 -8.13
C ARG A 142 14.56 9.96 -7.20
N ARG A 143 13.55 9.77 -6.38
CA ARG A 143 13.55 8.72 -5.36
C ARG A 143 12.17 8.09 -5.26
N ILE A 144 12.13 6.77 -5.26
CA ILE A 144 10.97 6.03 -4.78
C ILE A 144 11.23 5.61 -3.33
N SER A 145 10.26 5.85 -2.46
CA SER A 145 10.26 5.36 -1.09
C SER A 145 8.97 4.59 -0.80
N ILE A 146 9.10 3.47 -0.09
CA ILE A 146 7.99 2.63 0.34
C ILE A 146 8.08 2.52 1.85
N LYS A 147 7.04 2.98 2.55
CA LYS A 147 6.87 2.79 3.98
C LYS A 147 5.77 1.77 4.24
N LEU A 148 6.03 0.73 5.02
CA LEU A 148 4.96 -0.16 5.49
C LEU A 148 4.41 0.38 6.81
N ASN A 149 3.09 0.34 6.94
CA ASN A 149 2.41 0.61 8.20
C ASN A 149 2.50 -0.65 9.06
N SER A 150 2.84 -0.49 10.35
CA SER A 150 2.84 -1.61 11.28
C SER A 150 1.63 -1.52 12.20
N TYR A 151 0.90 -2.63 12.29
CA TYR A 151 -0.20 -2.86 13.23
C TYR A 151 0.21 -3.76 14.39
N ASP A 152 1.40 -4.34 14.29
CA ASP A 152 1.95 -5.20 15.32
C ASP A 152 2.61 -4.32 16.40
N ASN A 153 2.70 -4.82 17.63
CA ASN A 153 3.44 -4.17 18.73
C ASN A 153 4.96 -4.30 18.52
N ASP A 154 5.44 -3.85 17.36
CA ASP A 154 6.83 -3.94 16.94
C ASP A 154 7.68 -2.88 17.67
N LYS A 155 8.88 -3.28 18.10
CA LYS A 155 9.89 -2.33 18.62
C LYS A 155 10.40 -1.38 17.54
N VAL A 156 10.25 -1.75 16.27
CA VAL A 156 10.67 -0.98 15.10
C VAL A 156 9.44 -0.27 14.53
N LEU A 157 9.39 1.04 14.72
CA LEU A 157 8.21 1.85 14.38
C LEU A 157 8.11 2.19 12.88
N ASN A 158 9.20 2.01 12.12
CA ASN A 158 9.27 2.48 10.73
C ASN A 158 9.97 1.46 9.83
N TYR A 159 9.19 0.70 9.07
CA TYR A 159 9.68 -0.10 7.95
C TYR A 159 9.71 0.79 6.71
N THR A 160 10.88 1.27 6.32
CA THR A 160 11.03 2.17 5.16
C THR A 160 12.15 1.69 4.26
N PHE A 161 11.83 1.52 2.98
CA PHE A 161 12.75 1.29 1.89
C PHE A 161 12.80 2.52 0.99
N TRP A 162 13.96 2.83 0.42
CA TRP A 162 14.04 3.81 -0.67
C TRP A 162 15.18 3.50 -1.65
N THR A 163 15.05 4.02 -2.87
CA THR A 163 16.12 3.96 -3.87
C THR A 163 15.98 5.11 -4.88
N GLU A 164 17.12 5.59 -5.37
CA GLU A 164 17.21 6.60 -6.43
C GLU A 164 17.56 5.99 -7.79
N THR A 165 18.08 4.75 -7.80
CA THR A 165 18.66 4.13 -8.99
C THR A 165 17.71 3.21 -9.76
N GLN A 166 16.49 3.00 -9.24
CA GLN A 166 15.52 2.06 -9.81
C GLN A 166 14.16 2.75 -10.07
N VAL A 167 14.14 4.08 -10.16
CA VAL A 167 12.89 4.85 -10.41
C VAL A 167 12.29 4.56 -11.77
N ASP A 168 13.12 4.20 -12.74
CA ASP A 168 12.74 3.75 -14.09
C ASP A 168 11.96 2.42 -14.09
N LYS A 169 11.98 1.66 -12.99
CA LYS A 169 11.20 0.43 -12.83
C LYS A 169 9.77 0.64 -12.35
N ILE A 170 9.35 1.87 -12.03
CA ILE A 170 7.97 2.17 -11.61
C ILE A 170 6.91 1.66 -12.60
N PRO A 171 7.07 1.74 -13.93
CA PRO A 171 6.12 1.14 -14.88
C PRO A 171 5.91 -0.37 -14.69
N LYS A 172 6.92 -1.11 -14.18
CA LYS A 172 6.78 -2.54 -13.87
C LYS A 172 5.84 -2.78 -12.68
N LEU A 173 5.82 -1.86 -11.70
CA LEU A 173 4.84 -1.89 -10.62
C LEU A 173 3.41 -1.72 -11.17
N LEU A 174 3.20 -0.82 -12.13
CA LEU A 174 1.89 -0.67 -12.77
C LEU A 174 1.44 -1.97 -13.45
N THR A 175 2.35 -2.70 -14.12
CA THR A 175 2.04 -4.02 -14.71
C THR A 175 1.58 -5.03 -13.65
N VAL A 176 2.22 -5.04 -12.49
CA VAL A 176 1.81 -5.89 -11.35
C VAL A 176 0.42 -5.51 -10.85
N LEU A 177 0.16 -4.23 -10.64
CA LEU A 177 -1.14 -3.75 -10.15
C LEU A 177 -2.27 -4.10 -11.12
N LYS A 178 -2.06 -3.88 -12.43
CA LYS A 178 -3.03 -4.19 -13.49
C LYS A 178 -3.29 -5.70 -13.66
N LYS A 179 -2.42 -6.57 -13.13
CA LYS A 179 -2.62 -8.03 -13.17
C LYS A 179 -3.60 -8.53 -12.09
N ILE A 180 -3.77 -7.76 -11.02
CA ILE A 180 -4.65 -8.10 -9.89
C ILE A 180 -6.13 -7.81 -10.25
N LYS A 181 -6.35 -6.80 -11.10
CA LYS A 181 -7.63 -6.47 -11.73
C LYS A 181 -7.94 -7.41 -12.89
#